data_AF-A0AAJ6P0B6-F1
#
_entry.id   AF-A0AAJ6P0B6-F1
#
_cell.length_a   1.000
_cell.length_b   1.000
_cell.length_c   1.000
_cell.angle_alpha   90.00
_cell.angle_beta   90.00
_cell.angle_gamma   90.00
#
_symmetry.space_group_name_H-M   'P 1'
#
loop_
_entity.id
_entity.type
_entity.pdbx_description
1 polymer ?
#
loop_
_entity_poly.entity_id
_entity_poly.type
_entity_poly.pdbx_seq_one_letter_code
_entity_poly.pdbx_strand_id
1 'polypeptide(L)' 'MDKYDSLTDCYCYPDSQVLKNKLNIKKLSELEEAEREITAYTIKNVEFGFPPYNLEYMCHLHY' A
#
# COMPACT_ATOMS: atom_id res chain seq x y z
N MET A 1 -13.18 -16.07 -11.10
CA MET A 1 -12.96 -15.00 -12.08
C MET A 1 -12.52 -13.79 -11.27
N ASP A 2 -11.22 -13.56 -11.25
CA ASP A 2 -10.55 -12.66 -10.30
C ASP A 2 -10.72 -11.20 -10.76
N LYS A 3 -11.18 -10.31 -9.88
CA LYS A 3 -11.60 -8.92 -10.24
C LYS A 3 -10.44 -7.99 -10.64
N TYR A 4 -9.25 -8.53 -10.87
CA TYR A 4 -8.05 -7.77 -11.20
C TYR A 4 -7.66 -7.88 -12.69
N ASP A 5 -8.50 -8.49 -13.52
CA ASP A 5 -8.34 -8.51 -14.99
C ASP A 5 -8.70 -7.15 -15.66
N SER A 6 -8.60 -6.05 -14.91
CA SER A 6 -8.79 -4.72 -15.46
C SER A 6 -7.46 -4.26 -16.04
N LEU A 7 -7.34 -4.40 -17.36
CA LEU A 7 -6.25 -3.99 -18.25
C LEU A 7 -5.79 -2.51 -18.11
N THR A 8 -6.31 -1.76 -17.14
CA THR A 8 -6.04 -0.34 -16.90
C THR A 8 -6.21 0.02 -15.42
N ASP A 9 -5.59 -0.75 -14.51
CA ASP A 9 -5.49 -0.26 -13.13
C ASP A 9 -4.59 1.00 -13.11
N CYS A 10 -5.20 2.17 -12.86
CA CYS A 10 -4.52 3.46 -12.86
C CYS A 10 -3.31 3.51 -11.91
N TYR A 11 -3.31 2.63 -10.90
CA TYR A 11 -2.27 2.53 -9.89
C TYR A 11 -1.11 1.62 -10.32
N CYS A 12 -1.29 0.76 -11.32
CA CYS A 12 -0.21 -0.05 -11.87
C CYS A 12 0.58 0.69 -12.97
N TYR A 13 1.84 0.30 -13.16
CA TYR A 13 2.59 0.70 -14.35
C TYR A 13 1.95 0.08 -15.61
N PRO A 14 1.95 0.79 -16.75
CA PRO A 14 1.47 0.22 -18.02
C PRO A 14 2.26 -1.06 -18.33
N ASP A 15 1.56 -2.12 -18.75
CA ASP A 15 2.11 -3.45 -19.05
C ASP A 15 2.77 -4.18 -17.87
N SER A 16 2.47 -3.78 -16.62
CA SER A 16 3.01 -4.44 -15.44
C SER A 16 1.97 -4.57 -14.32
N GLN A 17 2.10 -5.60 -13.50
CA GLN A 17 1.32 -5.79 -12.28
C GLN A 17 1.93 -5.04 -11.08
N VAL A 18 2.98 -4.25 -11.30
CA VAL A 18 3.66 -3.50 -10.24
C VAL A 18 2.96 -2.16 -10.01
N LEU A 19 2.64 -1.89 -8.75
CA LEU A 19 2.04 -0.63 -8.30
C LEU A 19 3.04 0.53 -8.43
N LYS A 20 2.55 1.69 -8.86
CA LYS A 20 3.29 2.95 -8.88
C LYS A 20 3.57 3.37 -7.45
N ASN A 21 4.85 3.39 -7.10
CA ASN A 21 5.32 3.63 -5.75
C ASN A 21 6.32 4.78 -5.70
N LYS A 22 6.41 5.44 -4.54
CA LYS A 22 7.33 6.58 -4.32
C LYS A 22 8.82 6.19 -4.39
N LEU A 23 9.14 4.90 -4.29
CA LEU A 23 10.51 4.37 -4.39
C LEU A 23 10.92 4.05 -5.84
N ASN A 24 10.02 4.27 -6.81
CA ASN A 24 10.27 4.03 -8.24
C ASN A 24 10.71 2.58 -8.54
N ILE A 25 10.16 1.62 -7.78
CA ILE A 25 10.46 0.19 -7.91
C ILE A 25 9.59 -0.40 -9.01
N LYS A 26 10.22 -1.12 -9.95
CA LYS A 26 9.54 -1.73 -11.09
C LYS A 26 9.45 -3.26 -11.01
N LYS A 27 9.97 -3.85 -9.93
CA LYS A 27 9.88 -5.29 -9.65
C LYS A 27 8.93 -5.53 -8.49
N LEU A 28 8.02 -6.47 -8.68
CA LEU A 28 7.00 -6.81 -7.67
C LEU A 28 7.65 -7.31 -6.37
N SER A 29 8.64 -8.19 -6.45
CA SER A 29 9.32 -8.74 -5.26
C SER A 29 10.07 -7.68 -4.45
N GLU A 30 10.72 -6.72 -5.11
CA GLU A 30 11.40 -5.62 -4.41
C GLU A 30 10.39 -4.63 -3.80
N LEU A 31 9.23 -4.44 -4.44
CA LEU A 31 8.15 -3.60 -3.94
C LEU A 31 7.52 -4.24 -2.69
N GLU A 32 7.22 -5.53 -2.72
CA GLU A 32 6.69 -6.27 -1.57
C GLU A 32 7.63 -6.25 -0.37
N GLU A 33 8.93 -6.45 -0.58
CA GLU A 33 9.92 -6.40 0.50
C GLU A 33 9.99 -5.00 1.12
N ALA A 34 10.10 -3.96 0.29
CA ALA A 34 10.15 -2.58 0.75
C ALA A 34 8.86 -2.15 1.48
N GLU A 35 7.68 -2.50 0.97
CA GLU A 35 6.40 -2.22 1.64
C GLU A 35 6.33 -2.89 3.01
N ARG A 36 6.80 -4.13 3.10
CA ARG A 36 6.81 -4.88 4.37
C ARG A 36 7.73 -4.23 5.39
N GLU A 37 8.93 -3.82 4.99
CA GLU A 37 9.89 -3.15 5.87
C GLU A 37 9.37 -1.79 6.35
N ILE A 38 8.83 -0.98 5.44
CA ILE A 38 8.24 0.33 5.78
C ILE A 38 7.06 0.17 6.73
N THR A 39 6.17 -0.78 6.46
CA THR A 39 5.02 -1.06 7.32
C THR A 39 5.48 -1.52 8.70
N ALA A 40 6.48 -2.40 8.78
CA ALA A 40 7.03 -2.86 10.06
C ALA A 40 7.67 -1.73 10.89
N TYR A 41 8.24 -0.72 10.22
CA TYR A 41 8.74 0.47 10.89
C TYR A 41 7.61 1.41 11.32
N THR A 42 6.62 1.62 10.45
CA THR A 42 5.50 2.55 10.67
C THR A 42 4.62 2.07 11.83
N ILE A 43 4.32 0.76 11.91
CA ILE A 43 3.54 0.16 13.01
C ILE A 43 4.15 0.45 14.38
N LYS A 44 5.50 0.55 14.50
CA LYS A 44 6.14 0.89 15.77
C LYS A 44 5.81 2.31 16.25
N ASN A 45 5.45 3.19 15.34
CA ASN A 45 5.07 4.57 15.62
C ASN A 45 3.54 4.76 15.71
N VAL A 46 2.76 3.73 15.37
CA VAL A 46 1.31 3.76 15.49
C VAL A 46 0.95 3.60 16.97
N GLU A 47 0.44 4.67 17.56
CA GLU A 47 -0.09 4.66 18.92
C GLU A 47 -1.56 4.24 18.95
N PHE A 48 -2.00 3.69 20.08
CA PHE A 48 -3.38 3.30 20.27
C PHE A 48 -4.29 4.54 20.37
N GLY A 49 -5.19 4.72 19.40
CA GLY A 49 -6.23 5.73 19.44
C GLY A 49 -7.46 5.25 20.19
N PHE A 50 -8.00 6.10 21.07
CA PHE A 50 -9.32 5.86 21.66
C PHE A 50 -10.43 6.02 20.60
N PRO A 51 -11.55 5.27 20.73
CA PRO A 51 -12.68 5.39 19.81
C PRO A 51 -13.20 6.84 19.72
N PRO A 52 -13.80 7.26 18.59
CA PRO A 52 -14.41 6.42 17.54
C PRO A 52 -13.48 6.06 16.36
N TYR A 53 -13.53 4.80 15.92
CA TYR A 53 -12.79 4.29 14.75
C TYR A 53 -13.51 4.61 13.44
N ASN A 54 -13.63 5.91 13.13
CA ASN A 54 -14.25 6.37 11.90
C ASN A 54 -13.31 6.19 10.68
N LEU A 55 -13.84 6.42 9.48
CA LEU A 55 -13.05 6.34 8.24
C LEU A 55 -11.79 7.21 8.30
N GLU A 56 -11.89 8.40 8.89
CA GLU A 56 -10.73 9.29 9.10
C GLU A 56 -9.62 8.65 9.93
N TYR A 57 -9.97 7.89 10.96
CA TYR A 57 -8.99 7.15 11.77
C TYR A 57 -8.32 6.05 10.93
N MET A 58 -9.08 5.32 10.11
CA MET A 58 -8.52 4.30 9.22
C MET A 58 -7.63 4.91 8.12
N CYS A 59 -8.02 6.07 7.57
CA CYS A 59 -7.18 6.82 6.63
C CYS A 59 -5.89 7.30 7.29
N HIS A 60 -5.94 7.72 8.56
CA HIS A 60 -4.74 8.13 9.30
C HIS A 60 -3.79 6.96 9.54
N LEU A 61 -4.31 5.76 9.84
CA LEU A 61 -3.51 4.55 9.97
C LEU A 61 -2.90 4.07 8.64
N HIS A 62 -3.53 4.38 7.51
CA HIS A 62 -3.07 3.99 6.18
C HIS A 62 -2.04 4.98 5.58
N TYR A 63 -1.95 6.20 6.09
CA TYR A 63 -1.12 7.27 5.50
C TYR A 63 0.38 7.04 5.74
#